data_AF-A0AAP2Z564-F1
#
_entry.id   AF-A0AAP2Z564-F1
#
_cell.length_a   1.000
_cell.length_b   1.000
_cell.length_c   1.000
_cell.angle_alpha   90.00
_cell.angle_beta   90.00
_cell.angle_gamma   90.00
#
_symmetry.space_group_name_H-M   'P 1'
#
loop_
_entity.id
_entity.type
_entity.pdbx_description
1 polymer ?
#
loop_
_entity_poly.entity_id
_entity_poly.type
_entity_poly.pdbx_seq_one_letter_code
_entity_poly.pdbx_strand_id
1 'polypeptide(L)'
;MTDQISVDWDVEFWAKRYPLHYLAIYNREKDRSPAEKLRALWRWKSLHRTSYGPEDVQPFLQEARQLTNEIDGTVADSPTDEVTDAFVELRSQLKSEDGPLSENSRVAVTPQFLLHLADSQDSYSGRFPILDGMVARAYRTHTAEDEDRTLQSALTCSKTSYRQLIEYFFDNCETAEEVATLERTLFVQGQSIGRYREDAGDYDEIRKVPVGKAREYLKDIKKHATVQQ
;
A
#
# COMPACT_ATOMS: atom_id res chain seq x y z
N MET A 1 -19.24 -20.70 15.95
CA MET A 1 -17.81 -20.81 16.26
C MET A 1 -17.09 -20.38 15.01
N THR A 2 -16.72 -19.10 14.93
CA THR A 2 -15.91 -18.57 13.84
C THR A 2 -14.53 -19.18 14.02
N ASP A 3 -14.13 -20.09 13.11
CA ASP A 3 -12.75 -20.54 13.04
C ASP A 3 -11.89 -19.28 12.93
N GLN A 4 -11.18 -18.99 14.01
CA GLN A 4 -10.32 -17.84 14.12
C GLN A 4 -9.28 -18.02 13.01
N ILE A 5 -9.34 -17.14 12.00
CA ILE A 5 -8.49 -17.25 10.81
C ILE A 5 -7.04 -17.10 11.30
N SER A 6 -6.36 -18.23 11.55
CA SER A 6 -4.96 -18.30 11.96
C SER A 6 -4.13 -18.01 10.72
N VAL A 7 -4.00 -16.73 10.39
CA VAL A 7 -3.13 -16.31 9.30
C VAL A 7 -1.80 -15.88 9.87
N ASP A 8 -0.78 -16.46 9.26
CA ASP A 8 0.59 -16.33 9.69
C ASP A 8 1.15 -15.00 9.21
N TRP A 9 1.11 -14.02 10.12
CA TRP A 9 1.63 -12.68 9.85
C TRP A 9 3.15 -12.64 9.72
N ASP A 10 3.88 -13.63 10.27
CA ASP A 10 5.36 -13.72 10.42
C ASP A 10 6.11 -12.51 9.87
N VAL A 11 5.93 -11.38 10.57
CA VAL A 11 6.27 -10.05 10.07
C VAL A 11 7.78 -9.97 9.83
N GLU A 12 8.55 -10.58 10.72
CA GLU A 12 10.00 -10.65 10.59
C GLU A 12 10.43 -11.47 9.36
N PHE A 13 9.84 -12.65 9.10
CA PHE A 13 10.16 -13.47 7.93
C PHE A 13 9.87 -12.72 6.61
N TRP A 14 8.71 -12.07 6.52
CA TRP A 14 8.27 -11.44 5.28
C TRP A 14 8.96 -10.09 5.05
N ALA A 15 9.10 -9.25 6.07
CA ALA A 15 9.78 -7.96 5.94
C ALA A 15 11.25 -8.12 5.51
N LYS A 16 11.97 -9.15 5.99
CA LYS A 16 13.36 -9.44 5.57
C LYS A 16 13.51 -9.76 4.09
N ARG A 17 12.43 -10.15 3.42
CA ARG A 17 12.40 -10.46 1.97
C ARG A 17 12.02 -9.25 1.12
N TYR A 18 11.79 -8.10 1.74
CA TYR A 18 11.55 -6.87 1.01
C TYR A 18 12.76 -6.54 0.12
N PRO A 19 12.56 -6.22 -1.17
CA PRO A 19 13.68 -6.01 -2.07
C PRO A 19 14.60 -4.87 -1.59
N LEU A 20 15.86 -5.20 -1.27
CA LEU A 20 16.84 -4.24 -0.73
C LEU A 20 16.99 -2.99 -1.60
N HIS A 21 16.90 -3.14 -2.93
CA HIS A 21 17.00 -2.03 -3.86
C HIS A 21 15.81 -1.05 -3.76
N TYR A 22 14.60 -1.50 -3.39
CA TYR A 22 13.46 -0.60 -3.13
C TYR A 22 13.70 0.20 -1.86
N LEU A 23 14.16 -0.46 -0.80
CA LEU A 23 14.48 0.21 0.46
C LEU A 23 15.61 1.23 0.26
N ALA A 24 16.64 0.88 -0.50
CA ALA A 24 17.76 1.77 -0.81
C ALA A 24 17.31 3.02 -1.59
N ILE A 25 16.41 2.87 -2.57
CA ILE A 25 15.83 4.01 -3.29
C ILE A 25 15.06 4.90 -2.32
N TYR A 26 14.12 4.35 -1.55
CA TYR A 26 13.32 5.16 -0.62
C TYR A 26 14.18 5.88 0.41
N ASN A 27 15.09 5.16 1.09
CA ASN A 27 15.95 5.72 2.13
C ASN A 27 16.88 6.82 1.60
N ARG A 28 17.30 6.77 0.34
CA ARG A 28 18.13 7.81 -0.28
C ARG A 28 17.35 9.09 -0.57
N GLU A 29 16.05 8.98 -0.84
CA GLU A 29 15.24 10.14 -1.25
C GLU A 29 14.38 10.71 -0.11
N LYS A 30 14.13 9.95 0.97
CA LYS A 30 13.16 10.33 2.02
C LYS A 30 13.46 11.66 2.72
N ASP A 31 14.72 12.10 2.76
CA ASP A 31 15.15 13.32 3.47
C ASP A 31 15.07 14.59 2.59
N ARG A 32 14.58 14.49 1.34
CA ARG A 32 14.44 15.66 0.44
C ARG A 32 13.18 16.47 0.75
N SER A 33 12.98 17.61 0.07
CA SER A 33 11.66 18.26 0.12
C SER A 33 10.58 17.41 -0.57
N PRO A 34 9.29 17.50 -0.20
CA PRO A 34 8.23 16.68 -0.82
C PRO A 34 8.21 16.74 -2.36
N ALA A 35 8.44 17.90 -2.96
CA ALA A 35 8.49 18.04 -4.43
C ALA A 35 9.69 17.31 -5.06
N GLU A 36 10.85 17.33 -4.40
CA GLU A 36 12.03 16.57 -4.84
C GLU A 36 11.87 15.06 -4.62
N LYS A 37 11.26 14.65 -3.49
CA LYS A 37 10.86 13.26 -3.24
C LYS A 37 9.94 12.77 -4.35
N LEU A 38 8.90 13.55 -4.68
CA LEU A 38 7.95 13.23 -5.73
C LEU A 38 8.69 12.96 -7.05
N ARG A 39 9.55 13.89 -7.49
CA ARG A 39 10.35 13.72 -8.72
C ARG A 39 11.23 12.47 -8.68
N ALA A 40 11.92 12.22 -7.57
CA ALA A 40 12.84 11.09 -7.44
C ALA A 40 12.10 9.74 -7.41
N LEU A 41 11.00 9.66 -6.67
CA LEU A 41 10.21 8.45 -6.46
C LEU A 41 9.18 8.19 -7.57
N TRP A 42 8.90 9.18 -8.43
CA TRP A 42 8.01 9.07 -9.59
C TRP A 42 8.35 7.87 -10.48
N ARG A 43 9.64 7.70 -10.77
CA ARG A 43 10.13 6.60 -11.61
C ARG A 43 10.04 5.26 -10.89
N TRP A 44 10.38 5.23 -9.61
CA TRP A 44 10.37 4.03 -8.78
C TRP A 44 8.97 3.39 -8.71
N LYS A 45 7.92 4.19 -8.55
CA LYS A 45 6.53 3.72 -8.58
C LYS A 45 5.97 3.54 -10.00
N SER A 46 6.82 3.57 -11.02
CA SER A 46 6.43 3.44 -12.44
C SER A 46 5.39 4.47 -12.93
N LEU A 47 5.27 5.61 -12.23
CA LEU A 47 4.32 6.68 -12.55
C LEU A 47 4.72 7.46 -13.82
N HIS A 48 5.98 7.32 -14.24
CA HIS A 48 6.51 7.88 -15.48
C HIS A 48 5.91 7.31 -16.78
N ARG A 49 5.16 6.21 -16.71
CA ARG A 49 4.55 5.56 -17.90
C ARG A 49 3.24 6.22 -18.34
N THR A 50 3.04 7.47 -17.94
CA THR A 50 1.78 8.17 -18.03
C THR A 50 1.95 9.48 -18.80
N SER A 51 0.85 10.17 -19.10
CA SER A 51 0.86 11.51 -19.69
C SER A 51 1.12 12.63 -18.68
N TYR A 52 1.27 12.30 -17.40
CA TYR A 52 1.51 13.27 -16.32
C TYR A 52 2.97 13.23 -15.88
N GLY A 53 3.55 14.41 -15.69
CA GLY A 53 4.80 14.63 -15.01
C GLY A 53 4.61 14.91 -13.51
N PRO A 54 5.70 14.86 -12.72
CA PRO A 54 5.69 15.34 -11.34
C PRO A 54 5.10 16.74 -11.16
N GLU A 55 5.30 17.61 -12.15
CA GLU A 55 4.82 19.00 -12.18
C GLU A 55 3.30 19.08 -12.21
N ASP A 56 2.64 18.19 -12.96
CA ASP A 56 1.18 18.13 -13.07
C ASP A 56 0.52 17.65 -11.77
N VAL A 57 1.28 16.97 -10.91
CA VAL A 57 0.81 16.43 -9.62
C VAL A 57 1.22 17.30 -8.43
N GLN A 58 2.08 18.29 -8.66
CA GLN A 58 2.55 19.20 -7.62
C GLN A 58 1.44 19.96 -6.89
N PRO A 59 0.36 20.45 -7.54
CA PRO A 59 -0.76 21.09 -6.83
C PRO A 59 -1.42 20.17 -5.81
N PHE A 60 -1.69 18.92 -6.19
CA PHE A 60 -2.28 17.91 -5.31
C PHE A 60 -1.35 17.51 -4.15
N LEU A 61 -0.03 17.62 -4.35
CA LEU A 61 0.92 17.44 -3.24
C LEU A 61 0.86 18.60 -2.24
N GLN A 62 0.56 19.82 -2.67
CA GLN A 62 0.33 20.94 -1.75
C GLN A 62 -0.97 20.76 -0.97
N GLU A 63 -2.04 20.31 -1.63
CA GLU A 63 -3.30 19.94 -0.98
C GLU A 63 -3.09 18.83 0.06
N ALA A 64 -2.37 17.76 -0.32
CA ALA A 64 -1.98 16.69 0.60
C ALA A 64 -1.19 17.21 1.82
N ARG A 65 -0.32 18.22 1.66
CA ARG A 65 0.39 18.85 2.78
C ARG A 65 -0.53 19.62 3.71
N GLN A 66 -1.53 20.30 3.17
CA GLN A 66 -2.52 20.97 4.01
C GLN A 66 -3.30 19.94 4.82
N LEU A 67 -3.85 18.92 4.15
CA LEU A 67 -4.63 17.86 4.80
C LEU A 67 -3.84 17.15 5.90
N THR A 68 -2.57 16.83 5.65
CA THR A 68 -1.72 16.12 6.64
C THR A 68 -1.33 17.00 7.84
N ASN A 69 -1.19 18.31 7.65
CA ASN A 69 -0.89 19.25 8.74
C ASN A 69 -2.09 19.50 9.68
N GLU A 70 -3.31 19.27 9.20
CA GLU A 70 -4.54 19.45 9.98
C GLU A 70 -4.85 18.24 10.89
N ILE A 71 -4.13 17.12 10.70
CA ILE A 71 -4.26 15.93 11.54
C ILE A 71 -3.27 16.05 12.69
N ASP A 72 -3.78 15.99 13.91
CA ASP A 72 -2.96 15.88 15.11
C ASP A 72 -2.65 14.41 15.46
N GLY A 73 -1.62 14.19 16.27
CA GLY A 73 -1.27 12.87 16.78
C GLY A 73 -0.41 12.01 15.84
N THR A 74 -0.10 10.82 16.34
CA THR A 74 0.83 9.84 15.79
C THR A 74 0.11 8.51 15.53
N VAL A 75 0.85 7.48 15.13
CA VAL A 75 0.30 6.13 14.95
C VAL A 75 -0.37 5.63 16.24
N ALA A 76 0.25 5.86 17.40
CA ALA A 76 -0.26 5.42 18.70
C ALA A 76 -1.58 6.11 19.12
N ASP A 77 -1.88 7.28 18.54
CA ASP A 77 -3.12 8.01 18.79
C ASP A 77 -4.28 7.51 17.90
N SER A 78 -3.97 6.62 16.95
CA SER A 78 -4.90 5.99 16.01
C SER A 78 -5.89 6.96 15.33
N PRO A 79 -5.42 8.03 14.64
CA PRO A 79 -6.26 9.08 14.02
C PRO A 79 -6.96 8.58 12.74
N THR A 80 -7.73 7.51 12.87
CA THR A 80 -8.31 6.74 11.77
C THR A 80 -9.28 7.58 10.94
N ASP A 81 -10.12 8.37 11.61
CA ASP A 81 -11.19 9.15 10.99
C ASP A 81 -10.57 10.24 10.11
N GLU A 82 -9.63 10.99 10.68
CA GLU A 82 -8.92 12.09 10.05
C GLU A 82 -8.07 11.61 8.88
N VAL A 83 -7.33 10.51 9.04
CA VAL A 83 -6.54 9.89 7.96
C VAL A 83 -7.45 9.40 6.82
N THR A 84 -8.60 8.81 7.16
CA THR A 84 -9.58 8.35 6.16
C THR A 84 -10.22 9.52 5.43
N ASP A 85 -10.54 10.60 6.12
CA ASP A 85 -11.19 11.77 5.52
C ASP A 85 -10.22 12.53 4.61
N ALA A 86 -8.96 12.73 5.03
CA ALA A 86 -7.90 13.28 4.18
C ALA A 86 -7.69 12.44 2.90
N PHE A 87 -7.73 11.11 3.03
CA PHE A 87 -7.67 10.22 1.87
C PHE A 87 -8.85 10.41 0.90
N VAL A 88 -10.07 10.49 1.42
CA VAL A 88 -11.29 10.65 0.60
C VAL A 88 -11.30 12.01 -0.09
N GLU A 89 -10.92 13.06 0.63
CA GLU A 89 -10.88 14.43 0.11
C GLU A 89 -9.87 14.55 -1.04
N LEU A 90 -8.62 14.13 -0.82
CA LEU A 90 -7.59 14.17 -1.86
C LEU A 90 -7.98 13.29 -3.06
N ARG A 91 -8.61 12.14 -2.81
CA ARG A 91 -9.13 11.29 -3.89
C ARG A 91 -10.18 11.99 -4.72
N SER A 92 -11.05 12.78 -4.11
CA SER A 92 -12.06 13.57 -4.82
C SER A 92 -11.40 14.62 -5.72
N GLN A 93 -10.39 15.32 -5.22
CA GLN A 93 -9.62 16.31 -5.98
C GLN A 93 -8.89 15.68 -7.17
N LEU A 94 -8.22 14.55 -6.96
CA LEU A 94 -7.54 13.80 -8.03
C LEU A 94 -8.49 13.29 -9.12
N LYS A 95 -9.78 13.12 -8.82
CA LYS A 95 -10.82 12.67 -9.75
C LYS A 95 -11.53 13.81 -10.50
N SER A 96 -11.13 15.05 -10.27
CA SER A 96 -11.63 16.18 -11.04
C SER A 96 -11.37 16.00 -12.55
N GLU A 97 -12.05 16.79 -13.39
CA GLU A 97 -12.04 16.64 -14.85
C GLU A 97 -10.62 16.60 -15.44
N ASP A 98 -9.72 17.46 -14.94
CA ASP A 98 -8.30 17.53 -15.34
C ASP A 98 -7.36 16.74 -14.41
N GLY A 99 -7.92 16.05 -13.42
CA GLY A 99 -7.19 15.40 -12.35
C GLY A 99 -6.45 14.11 -12.80
N PRO A 100 -5.37 13.72 -12.11
CA PRO A 100 -4.59 12.51 -12.42
C PRO A 100 -5.37 11.20 -12.34
N LEU A 101 -6.55 11.17 -11.70
CA LEU A 101 -7.45 10.01 -11.63
C LEU A 101 -8.75 10.22 -12.43
N SER A 102 -8.78 11.17 -13.36
CA SER A 102 -9.90 11.33 -14.30
C SER A 102 -10.09 10.09 -15.18
N GLU A 103 -11.29 9.91 -15.74
CA GLU A 103 -11.63 8.73 -16.55
C GLU A 103 -10.75 8.59 -17.82
N ASN A 104 -10.16 9.70 -18.28
CA ASN A 104 -9.27 9.74 -19.43
C ASN A 104 -7.79 9.52 -19.05
N SER A 105 -7.48 9.46 -17.75
CA SER A 105 -6.12 9.30 -17.25
C SER A 105 -5.68 7.84 -17.26
N ARG A 106 -4.44 7.61 -17.73
CA ARG A 106 -3.75 6.31 -17.59
C ARG A 106 -2.91 6.25 -16.31
N VAL A 107 -2.99 7.26 -15.47
CA VAL A 107 -2.18 7.40 -14.25
C VAL A 107 -2.89 6.72 -13.08
N ALA A 108 -2.13 6.01 -12.26
CA ALA A 108 -2.57 5.52 -10.96
C ALA A 108 -1.68 6.13 -9.86
N VAL A 109 -1.64 7.47 -9.78
CA VAL A 109 -1.14 8.15 -8.57
C VAL A 109 -2.20 7.92 -7.51
N THR A 110 -1.86 7.18 -6.46
CA THR A 110 -2.82 6.97 -5.39
C THR A 110 -2.83 8.20 -4.47
N PRO A 111 -3.99 8.62 -3.96
CA PRO A 111 -4.07 9.67 -2.93
C PRO A 111 -3.15 9.34 -1.76
N GLN A 112 -3.09 8.05 -1.41
CA GLN A 112 -2.21 7.52 -0.39
C GLN A 112 -0.73 7.82 -0.63
N PHE A 113 -0.24 7.71 -1.86
CA PHE A 113 1.16 7.99 -2.15
C PHE A 113 1.47 9.48 -1.95
N LEU A 114 0.56 10.39 -2.32
CA LEU A 114 0.74 11.82 -2.12
C LEU A 114 0.66 12.21 -0.64
N LEU A 115 -0.30 11.65 0.10
CA LEU A 115 -0.41 11.84 1.56
C LEU A 115 0.81 11.30 2.27
N HIS A 116 1.29 10.12 1.88
CA HIS A 116 2.54 9.56 2.39
C HIS A 116 3.71 10.53 2.16
N LEU A 117 3.89 11.06 0.95
CA LEU A 117 4.98 11.99 0.66
C LEU A 117 4.85 13.33 1.39
N ALA A 118 3.62 13.82 1.59
CA ALA A 118 3.32 15.06 2.27
C ALA A 118 3.55 14.95 3.80
N ASP A 119 3.14 13.83 4.38
CA ASP A 119 3.27 13.52 5.80
C ASP A 119 4.68 13.02 6.17
N SER A 120 5.37 12.38 5.22
CA SER A 120 6.76 11.97 5.42
C SER A 120 7.61 13.23 5.53
N GLN A 121 7.98 13.61 6.74
CA GLN A 121 8.98 14.63 7.02
C GLN A 121 10.38 14.00 6.89
N ASP A 122 11.19 13.99 7.95
CA ASP A 122 12.51 13.35 8.01
C ASP A 122 12.44 11.82 8.19
N SER A 123 11.22 11.27 8.21
CA SER A 123 10.95 9.86 8.45
C SER A 123 9.79 9.35 7.60
N TYR A 124 9.61 8.03 7.62
CA TYR A 124 8.51 7.36 6.97
C TYR A 124 7.17 7.80 7.60
N SER A 125 6.18 8.14 6.78
CA SER A 125 4.83 8.44 7.27
C SER A 125 4.13 7.19 7.81
N GLY A 126 4.06 7.11 9.14
CA GLY A 126 3.31 6.06 9.83
C GLY A 126 1.79 6.22 9.71
N ARG A 127 1.29 7.45 9.59
CA ARG A 127 -0.14 7.73 9.43
C ARG A 127 -0.66 7.35 8.05
N PHE A 128 0.20 7.49 7.04
CA PHE A 128 -0.12 7.18 5.65
C PHE A 128 0.84 6.16 5.06
N PRO A 129 0.73 4.86 5.41
CA PRO A 129 1.53 3.79 4.78
C PRO A 129 1.31 3.72 3.26
N ILE A 130 2.26 3.20 2.48
CA ILE A 130 2.13 3.08 1.02
C ILE A 130 1.26 1.85 0.67
N LEU A 131 -0.05 2.06 0.56
CA LEU A 131 -1.04 1.01 0.31
C LEU A 131 -1.26 0.73 -1.18
N ASP A 132 -0.33 0.04 -1.83
CA ASP A 132 -0.49 -0.37 -3.22
C ASP A 132 -1.29 -1.68 -3.41
N GLY A 133 -1.47 -2.10 -4.66
CA GLY A 133 -2.23 -3.30 -4.99
C GLY A 133 -1.67 -4.60 -4.40
N MET A 134 -0.37 -4.66 -4.07
CA MET A 134 0.21 -5.83 -3.40
C MET A 134 -0.19 -5.85 -1.93
N VAL A 135 -0.11 -4.71 -1.24
CA VAL A 135 -0.56 -4.58 0.16
C VAL A 135 -2.05 -4.92 0.27
N ALA A 136 -2.87 -4.39 -0.63
CA ALA A 136 -4.30 -4.67 -0.68
C ALA A 136 -4.62 -6.15 -0.88
N ARG A 137 -3.87 -6.81 -1.77
CA ARG A 137 -3.98 -8.24 -2.04
C ARG A 137 -3.65 -9.08 -0.79
N ALA A 138 -2.55 -8.78 -0.12
CA ALA A 138 -2.16 -9.48 1.10
C ALA A 138 -3.21 -9.28 2.19
N TYR A 139 -3.55 -8.03 2.51
CA TYR A 139 -4.55 -7.71 3.53
C TYR A 139 -5.84 -8.51 3.37
N ARG A 140 -6.41 -8.54 2.15
CA ARG A 140 -7.61 -9.31 1.86
C ARG A 140 -7.45 -10.82 2.06
N THR A 141 -6.27 -11.37 1.76
CA THR A 141 -5.98 -12.79 2.00
C THR A 141 -6.08 -13.14 3.48
N HIS A 142 -5.72 -12.18 4.34
CA HIS A 142 -5.79 -12.33 5.79
C HIS A 142 -7.19 -12.09 6.35
N THR A 143 -7.92 -11.09 5.85
CA THR A 143 -9.16 -10.62 6.49
C THR A 143 -10.45 -11.13 5.87
N ALA A 144 -10.43 -11.69 4.66
CA ALA A 144 -11.65 -12.17 4.02
C ALA A 144 -12.15 -13.47 4.66
N GLU A 145 -13.42 -13.48 5.07
CA GLU A 145 -14.10 -14.71 5.51
C GLU A 145 -14.50 -15.62 4.34
N ASP A 146 -14.73 -15.03 3.16
CA ASP A 146 -15.12 -15.72 1.93
C ASP A 146 -13.89 -16.13 1.13
N GLU A 147 -13.64 -17.44 1.04
CA GLU A 147 -12.48 -18.03 0.36
C GLU A 147 -12.58 -18.03 -1.16
N ASP A 148 -13.80 -17.97 -1.72
CA ASP A 148 -14.06 -18.11 -3.16
C ASP A 148 -13.95 -16.78 -3.90
N ARG A 149 -14.10 -15.66 -3.19
CA ARG A 149 -13.96 -14.33 -3.79
C ARG A 149 -12.53 -14.03 -4.21
N THR A 150 -12.43 -13.32 -5.33
CA THR A 150 -11.14 -12.88 -5.90
C THR A 150 -10.49 -11.80 -5.05
N LEU A 151 -9.17 -11.70 -5.15
CA LEU A 151 -8.41 -10.63 -4.52
C LEU A 151 -8.67 -9.29 -5.22
N GLN A 152 -8.85 -8.23 -4.43
CA GLN A 152 -9.09 -6.89 -4.96
C GLN A 152 -7.81 -6.33 -5.60
N SER A 153 -7.98 -5.60 -6.70
CA SER A 153 -6.88 -4.89 -7.36
C SER A 153 -6.47 -3.60 -6.63
N ALA A 154 -7.37 -3.01 -5.84
CA ALA A 154 -7.12 -1.83 -5.01
C ALA A 154 -8.17 -1.69 -3.89
N LEU A 155 -7.72 -1.38 -2.66
CA LEU A 155 -8.60 -0.99 -1.54
C LEU A 155 -8.90 0.51 -1.53
N THR A 156 -8.09 1.30 -2.25
CA THR A 156 -8.16 2.77 -2.36
C THR A 156 -9.40 3.28 -3.13
N CYS A 157 -10.27 2.39 -3.61
CA CYS A 157 -11.50 2.78 -4.30
C CYS A 157 -12.74 2.89 -3.39
N SER A 158 -12.64 2.46 -2.13
CA SER A 158 -13.74 2.39 -1.16
C SER A 158 -13.32 3.03 0.16
N LYS A 159 -14.09 4.01 0.68
CA LYS A 159 -13.83 4.64 1.98
C LYS A 159 -13.78 3.60 3.10
N THR A 160 -14.76 2.70 3.13
CA THR A 160 -14.85 1.65 4.16
C THR A 160 -13.67 0.69 4.11
N SER A 161 -13.29 0.25 2.91
CA SER A 161 -12.18 -0.72 2.77
C SER A 161 -10.82 -0.09 3.05
N TYR A 162 -10.65 1.19 2.72
CA TYR A 162 -9.47 1.96 3.10
C TYR A 162 -9.40 2.14 4.63
N ARG A 163 -10.50 2.59 5.25
CA ARG A 163 -10.60 2.77 6.70
C ARG A 163 -10.21 1.50 7.46
N GLN A 164 -10.81 0.36 7.10
CA GLN A 164 -10.52 -0.93 7.73
C GLN A 164 -9.04 -1.32 7.65
N LEU A 165 -8.37 -1.00 6.54
CA LEU A 165 -6.95 -1.25 6.39
C LEU A 165 -6.12 -0.32 7.28
N ILE A 166 -6.49 0.96 7.39
CA ILE A 166 -5.80 1.90 8.31
C ILE A 166 -6.01 1.50 9.77
N GLU A 167 -7.25 1.14 10.16
CA GLU A 167 -7.55 0.59 11.49
C GLU A 167 -6.66 -0.61 11.78
N TYR A 168 -6.52 -1.52 10.82
CA TYR A 168 -5.62 -2.66 10.96
C TYR A 168 -4.16 -2.25 11.23
N PHE A 169 -3.63 -1.22 10.57
CA PHE A 169 -2.28 -0.72 10.87
C PHE A 169 -2.18 -0.12 12.27
N PHE A 170 -3.15 0.70 12.68
CA PHE A 170 -3.13 1.38 13.98
C PHE A 170 -3.38 0.42 15.15
N ASP A 171 -4.16 -0.64 14.95
CA ASP A 171 -4.38 -1.68 15.97
C ASP A 171 -3.15 -2.58 16.19
N ASN A 172 -2.21 -2.61 15.24
CA ASN A 172 -1.07 -3.54 15.24
C ASN A 172 0.30 -2.83 15.27
N CYS A 173 0.34 -1.51 15.34
CA CYS A 173 1.56 -0.71 15.35
C CYS A 173 1.41 0.48 16.30
N GLU A 174 2.45 0.80 17.05
CA GLU A 174 2.51 2.02 17.88
C GLU A 174 3.41 3.08 17.23
N THR A 175 4.30 2.65 16.33
CA THR A 175 5.34 3.50 15.73
C THR A 175 5.32 3.47 14.20
N ALA A 176 5.87 4.52 13.58
CA ALA A 176 6.04 4.57 12.12
C ALA A 176 6.98 3.46 11.59
N GLU A 177 7.93 2.98 12.40
CA GLU A 177 8.83 1.88 12.01
C GLU A 177 8.10 0.54 11.95
N GLU A 178 7.21 0.27 12.90
CA GLU A 178 6.34 -0.91 12.88
C GLU A 178 5.39 -0.86 11.68
N VAL A 179 4.78 0.31 11.41
CA VAL A 179 3.94 0.51 10.22
C VAL A 179 4.74 0.21 8.95
N ALA A 180 5.96 0.75 8.82
CA ALA A 180 6.80 0.47 7.66
C ALA A 180 7.14 -1.01 7.52
N THR A 181 7.36 -1.71 8.64
CA THR A 181 7.69 -3.13 8.66
C THR A 181 6.48 -3.99 8.27
N LEU A 182 5.30 -3.64 8.76
CA LEU A 182 4.04 -4.28 8.40
C LEU A 182 3.68 -4.01 6.93
N GLU A 183 3.84 -2.79 6.42
CA GLU A 183 3.63 -2.47 5.00
C GLU A 183 4.54 -3.34 4.11
N ARG A 184 5.83 -3.42 4.44
CA ARG A 184 6.80 -4.26 3.71
C ARG A 184 6.41 -5.72 3.72
N THR A 185 5.92 -6.22 4.86
CA THR A 185 5.42 -7.58 5.01
C THR A 185 4.26 -7.85 4.05
N LEU A 186 3.23 -7.00 4.07
CA LEU A 186 2.07 -7.12 3.20
C LEU A 186 2.45 -6.99 1.73
N PHE A 187 3.36 -6.07 1.40
CA PHE A 187 3.86 -5.91 0.04
C PHE A 187 4.53 -7.19 -0.47
N VAL A 188 5.44 -7.79 0.31
CA VAL A 188 6.14 -9.02 -0.08
C VAL A 188 5.19 -10.19 -0.20
N GLN A 189 4.24 -10.35 0.72
CA GLN A 189 3.21 -11.38 0.62
C GLN A 189 2.36 -11.20 -0.64
N GLY A 190 1.89 -9.99 -0.91
CA GLY A 190 1.10 -9.67 -2.10
C GLY A 190 1.86 -9.90 -3.41
N GLN A 191 3.14 -9.55 -3.42
CA GLN A 191 4.05 -9.83 -4.53
C GLN A 191 4.25 -11.33 -4.71
N SER A 192 4.45 -12.07 -3.62
CA SER A 192 4.62 -13.53 -3.62
C SER A 192 3.39 -14.25 -4.19
N ILE A 193 2.18 -13.87 -3.76
CA ILE A 193 0.92 -14.37 -4.33
C ILE A 193 0.84 -14.04 -5.83
N GLY A 194 1.38 -12.90 -6.24
CA GLY A 194 1.48 -12.51 -7.65
C GLY A 194 2.48 -13.34 -8.45
N ARG A 195 3.64 -13.66 -7.85
CA ARG A 195 4.78 -14.32 -8.50
C ARG A 195 4.69 -15.83 -8.56
N TYR A 196 3.95 -16.48 -7.66
CA TYR A 196 3.66 -17.93 -7.72
C TYR A 196 2.93 -18.36 -9.02
N ARG A 197 2.71 -17.42 -9.94
CA ARG A 197 1.94 -17.54 -11.16
C ARG A 197 2.76 -17.41 -12.44
N GLU A 198 4.07 -17.11 -12.37
CA GLU A 198 4.92 -17.13 -13.56
C GLU A 198 5.09 -18.56 -14.13
N ASP A 199 4.82 -19.60 -13.34
CA ASP A 199 4.90 -21.01 -13.76
C ASP A 199 3.56 -21.63 -14.24
N ALA A 200 2.42 -20.91 -14.24
CA ALA A 200 1.09 -21.53 -14.30
C ALA A 200 0.11 -21.11 -15.44
N GLY A 201 0.45 -20.19 -16.35
CA GLY A 201 -0.41 -19.90 -17.52
C GLY A 201 -1.12 -18.53 -17.53
N ASP A 202 -2.36 -18.45 -18.04
CA ASP A 202 -2.97 -17.26 -18.65
C ASP A 202 -3.22 -16.05 -17.70
N TYR A 203 -2.97 -14.83 -18.22
CA TYR A 203 -2.81 -13.59 -17.46
C TYR A 203 -4.11 -13.08 -16.78
N ASP A 204 -5.29 -13.45 -17.30
CA ASP A 204 -6.59 -13.04 -16.73
C ASP A 204 -7.07 -13.95 -15.58
N GLU A 205 -6.73 -15.24 -15.61
CA GLU A 205 -6.94 -16.15 -14.47
C GLU A 205 -5.95 -15.83 -13.33
N ILE A 206 -4.78 -15.30 -13.71
CA ILE A 206 -3.73 -14.74 -12.85
C ILE A 206 -4.15 -13.45 -12.11
N ARG A 207 -5.29 -12.82 -12.40
CA ARG A 207 -5.77 -11.68 -11.58
C ARG A 207 -6.88 -12.06 -10.59
N LYS A 208 -7.46 -13.25 -10.77
CA LYS A 208 -8.65 -13.71 -10.03
C LYS A 208 -8.34 -14.87 -9.08
N VAL A 209 -7.27 -14.78 -8.30
CA VAL A 209 -7.00 -15.86 -7.33
C VAL A 209 -8.04 -15.76 -6.21
N PRO A 210 -8.73 -16.86 -5.89
CA PRO A 210 -9.55 -16.95 -4.70
C PRO A 210 -8.70 -16.81 -3.43
N VAL A 211 -9.28 -16.25 -2.39
CA VAL A 211 -8.62 -16.08 -1.08
C VAL A 211 -8.07 -17.40 -0.54
N GLY A 212 -8.82 -18.50 -0.63
CA GLY A 212 -8.38 -19.82 -0.16
C GLY A 212 -7.09 -20.27 -0.86
N LYS A 213 -7.01 -20.06 -2.18
CA LYS A 213 -5.81 -20.42 -2.97
C LYS A 213 -4.60 -19.55 -2.63
N ALA A 214 -4.81 -18.26 -2.35
CA ALA A 214 -3.73 -17.38 -1.89
C ALA A 214 -3.16 -17.81 -0.54
N ARG A 215 -4.01 -18.29 0.38
CA ARG A 215 -3.57 -18.84 1.67
C ARG A 215 -2.69 -20.08 1.50
N GLU A 216 -3.05 -20.96 0.56
CA GLU A 216 -2.22 -22.12 0.21
C GLU A 216 -0.83 -21.69 -0.27
N TYR A 217 -0.75 -20.70 -1.18
CA TYR A 217 0.53 -20.22 -1.71
C TYR A 217 1.44 -19.67 -0.62
N LEU A 218 0.92 -18.86 0.31
CA LEU A 218 1.72 -18.32 1.41
C LEU A 218 2.26 -19.43 2.33
N LYS A 219 1.44 -20.45 2.64
CA LYS A 219 1.87 -21.62 3.42
C LYS A 219 2.96 -22.41 2.71
N ASP A 220 2.79 -22.65 1.41
CA ASP A 220 3.73 -23.40 0.59
C ASP A 220 5.10 -22.70 0.50
N ILE A 221 5.10 -21.40 0.22
CA ILE A 221 6.32 -20.58 0.16
C ILE A 221 7.08 -20.65 1.48
N LYS A 222 6.39 -20.52 2.61
CA LYS A 222 7.04 -20.60 3.93
C LYS A 222 7.66 -21.98 4.14
N LYS A 223 6.92 -23.06 3.85
CA LYS A 223 7.40 -24.44 3.96
C LYS A 223 8.69 -24.66 3.16
N HIS A 224 8.75 -24.18 1.93
CA HIS A 224 9.91 -24.37 1.06
C HIS A 224 11.07 -23.40 1.36
N ALA A 225 10.79 -22.22 1.90
CA ALA A 225 11.81 -21.27 2.31
C ALA A 225 12.56 -21.68 3.59
N THR A 226 11.92 -22.43 4.49
CA THR A 226 12.56 -22.96 5.70
C THR A 226 13.49 -24.16 5.43
N VAL A 227 13.31 -24.85 4.30
CA VAL A 227 14.13 -26.02 3.92
C VAL A 227 15.47 -25.62 3.25
N GLN A 228 15.60 -24.35 2.84
CA GLN A 228 16.79 -23.83 2.15
C GLN A 228 17.71 -22.96 3.03
N GLN A 229 17.49 -22.92 4.34
CA GLN A 229 18.38 -22.30 5.33
C GLN A 229 19.23 -23.35 6.03
#